data_AF-A0A962PKX8-F1
#
_entry.id   AF-A0A962PKX8-F1
#
_cell.length_a   1.000
_cell.length_b   1.000
_cell.length_c   1.000
_cell.angle_alpha   90.00
_cell.angle_beta   90.00
_cell.angle_gamma   90.00
#
_symmetry.space_group_name_H-M   'P 1'
#
loop_
_entity.id
_entity.type
_entity.pdbx_description
1 polymer ?
#
loop_
_entity_poly.entity_id
_entity_poly.type
_entity_poly.pdbx_seq_one_letter_code
_entity_poly.pdbx_strand_id
1 'polypeptide(L)'
;MEIDFNKQLERPRFIYKPNPMMKRAYQIFELMPKNNAYVPVGEYILLNHEEDPELTELKMGNLITLLNGKKDVKDLSKMSKTRVLFTVVPEDQSGDQTKIIFKDYKGKGVSVDNAVFTIRKGVLHDKRKFI
;
A
#
# COMPACT_ATOMS: atom_id res chain seq x y z
N MET A 1 -15.53 10.11 -32.94
CA MET A 1 -15.21 9.56 -31.61
C MET A 1 -14.90 10.76 -30.74
N GLU A 2 -15.90 11.30 -30.04
CA GLU A 2 -15.70 12.42 -29.13
C GLU A 2 -14.91 11.93 -27.91
N ILE A 3 -13.73 12.49 -27.72
CA ILE A 3 -12.99 12.35 -26.46
C ILE A 3 -13.64 13.34 -25.51
N ASP A 4 -14.41 12.84 -24.56
CA ASP A 4 -15.00 13.65 -23.50
C ASP A 4 -13.89 14.12 -22.56
N PHE A 5 -13.38 15.33 -22.81
CA PHE A 5 -12.32 16.00 -22.04
C PHE A 5 -12.79 16.42 -20.63
N ASN A 6 -14.07 16.24 -20.29
CA ASN A 6 -14.65 16.67 -19.01
C ASN A 6 -14.76 15.58 -17.94
N LYS A 7 -14.06 14.45 -18.08
CA LYS A 7 -13.77 13.62 -16.90
C LYS A 7 -12.81 14.39 -16.00
N GLN A 8 -13.35 15.24 -15.12
CA GLN A 8 -12.67 15.65 -13.91
C GLN A 8 -12.13 14.38 -13.26
N LEU A 9 -10.81 14.19 -13.31
CA LEU A 9 -10.13 13.12 -12.60
C LEU A 9 -10.39 13.40 -11.12
N GLU A 10 -11.42 12.75 -10.55
CA GLU A 10 -11.65 12.78 -9.12
C GLU A 10 -10.32 12.43 -8.44
N ARG A 11 -9.86 13.33 -7.56
CA ARG A 11 -8.60 13.16 -6.86
C ARG A 11 -8.69 11.86 -6.05
N PRO A 12 -7.73 10.93 -6.18
CA PRO A 12 -7.78 9.68 -5.44
C PRO A 12 -7.76 9.95 -3.93
N ARG A 13 -8.48 9.13 -3.15
CA ARG A 13 -8.48 9.24 -1.70
C ARG A 13 -7.08 9.05 -1.12
N PHE A 14 -6.32 8.10 -1.65
CA PHE A 14 -4.96 7.80 -1.20
C PHE A 14 -3.93 8.03 -2.29
N ILE A 15 -2.79 8.60 -1.90
CA ILE A 15 -1.57 8.68 -2.72
C ILE A 15 -0.36 8.23 -1.89
N TYR A 16 0.76 8.00 -2.56
CA TYR A 16 2.03 7.74 -1.92
C TYR A 16 3.13 8.64 -2.47
N LYS A 17 4.18 8.84 -1.68
CA LYS A 17 5.41 9.53 -2.10
C LYS A 17 6.62 8.81 -1.49
N PRO A 18 7.79 8.80 -2.17
CA PRO A 18 9.03 8.34 -1.55
C PRO A 18 9.33 9.10 -0.25
N ASN A 19 9.86 8.40 0.76
CA ASN A 19 10.30 9.02 2.00
C ASN A 19 11.65 9.72 1.77
N PRO A 20 11.78 11.03 2.05
CA PRO A 20 13.01 11.77 1.80
C PRO A 20 14.15 11.40 2.77
N MET A 21 13.84 10.84 3.93
CA MET A 21 14.80 10.54 5.01
C MET A 21 15.22 9.07 5.06
N MET A 22 14.43 8.18 4.47
CA MET A 22 14.67 6.74 4.51
C MET A 22 14.57 6.15 3.11
N LYS A 23 15.69 5.64 2.61
CA LYS A 23 15.72 4.91 1.33
C LYS A 23 14.77 3.71 1.41
N ARG A 24 14.08 3.44 0.31
CA ARG A 24 13.15 2.30 0.18
C ARG A 24 11.98 2.33 1.18
N ALA A 25 11.63 3.53 1.64
CA ALA A 25 10.40 3.77 2.37
C ALA A 25 9.52 4.76 1.59
N TYR A 26 8.22 4.65 1.81
CA TYR A 26 7.21 5.48 1.18
C TYR A 26 6.23 6.00 2.22
N GLN A 27 5.84 7.26 2.10
CA GLN A 27 4.81 7.89 2.90
C GLN A 27 3.47 7.78 2.19
N ILE A 28 2.43 7.38 2.93
CA ILE A 28 1.05 7.28 2.44
C ILE A 28 0.28 8.50 2.93
N PHE A 29 -0.48 9.10 2.02
CA PHE A 29 -1.31 10.27 2.31
C PHE A 29 -2.77 10.00 2.00
N GLU A 30 -3.66 10.57 2.80
CA GLU A 30 -5.10 10.58 2.56
C GLU A 30 -5.57 12.01 2.21
N LEU A 31 -6.47 12.12 1.24
CA LEU A 31 -7.14 13.36 0.91
C LEU A 31 -8.17 13.70 1.99
N MET A 32 -7.95 14.79 2.69
CA MET A 32 -8.86 15.29 3.71
C MET A 32 -9.99 16.09 3.05
N PRO A 33 -11.27 15.67 3.17
CA PRO A 33 -12.39 16.36 2.51
C PRO A 33 -12.55 17.81 2.94
N LYS A 34 -12.21 18.13 4.20
CA LYS A 34 -12.41 19.45 4.80
C LYS A 34 -11.55 20.56 4.18
N ASN A 35 -10.32 20.25 3.78
CA ASN A 35 -9.36 21.24 3.29
C ASN A 35 -8.76 20.86 1.92
N ASN A 36 -9.24 19.78 1.29
CA ASN A 36 -8.78 19.28 0.00
C ASN A 36 -7.25 19.06 -0.06
N ALA A 37 -6.64 18.75 1.08
CA ALA A 37 -5.21 18.56 1.24
C ALA A 37 -4.87 17.09 1.55
N TYR A 38 -3.72 16.64 1.06
CA TYR A 38 -3.19 15.33 1.39
C TYR A 38 -2.41 15.40 2.70
N VAL A 39 -2.80 14.59 3.68
CA VAL A 39 -2.14 14.50 4.99
C VAL A 39 -1.50 13.13 5.17
N PRO A 40 -0.31 13.02 5.80
CA PRO A 40 0.34 11.73 6.01
C PRO A 40 -0.46 10.90 7.01
N VAL A 41 -0.78 9.67 6.60
CA VAL A 41 -1.59 8.72 7.39
C VAL A 41 -0.89 7.38 7.61
N GLY A 42 0.20 7.11 6.92
CA GLY A 42 0.89 5.83 7.02
C GLY A 42 2.20 5.81 6.29
N GLU A 43 2.84 4.65 6.30
CA GLU A 43 4.12 4.41 5.66
C GLU A 43 4.23 2.96 5.19
N TYR A 44 5.12 2.76 4.23
CA TYR A 44 5.56 1.46 3.77
C TYR A 44 7.09 1.44 3.85
N ILE A 45 7.65 0.43 4.51
CA ILE A 45 9.10 0.27 4.70
C ILE A 45 9.49 -1.09 4.12
N LEU A 46 10.33 -1.07 3.08
CA LEU A 46 10.90 -2.28 2.50
C LEU A 46 12.07 -2.77 3.38
N LEU A 47 11.96 -3.99 3.88
CA LEU A 47 13.00 -4.66 4.66
C LEU A 47 13.99 -5.42 3.78
N ASN A 48 13.52 -5.91 2.63
CA ASN A 48 14.35 -6.63 1.68
C ASN A 48 15.19 -5.67 0.82
N HIS A 49 16.47 -5.53 1.16
CA HIS A 49 17.39 -4.63 0.46
C HIS A 49 17.80 -5.13 -0.94
N GLU A 50 17.57 -6.40 -1.26
CA GLU A 50 17.88 -6.99 -2.57
C GLU A 50 16.74 -6.82 -3.57
N GLU A 51 15.56 -6.37 -3.13
CA GLU A 51 14.42 -6.16 -4.03
C GLU A 51 14.74 -5.04 -5.04
N ASP A 52 14.41 -5.32 -6.31
CA ASP A 52 14.47 -4.35 -7.40
C ASP A 52 13.58 -3.14 -7.08
N PRO A 53 14.11 -1.90 -7.05
CA PRO A 53 13.31 -0.70 -6.82
C PRO A 53 12.09 -0.58 -7.76
N GLU A 54 12.20 -1.03 -9.01
CA GLU A 54 11.07 -1.00 -9.94
C GLU A 54 9.93 -1.92 -9.48
N LEU A 55 10.27 -3.10 -8.95
CA LEU A 55 9.30 -4.02 -8.38
C LEU A 55 8.61 -3.41 -7.16
N THR A 56 9.36 -2.72 -6.30
CA THR A 56 8.79 -2.02 -5.13
C THR A 56 7.80 -0.94 -5.56
N GLU A 57 8.14 -0.12 -6.57
CA GLU A 57 7.25 0.93 -7.07
C GLU A 57 5.94 0.34 -7.64
N LEU A 58 6.02 -0.79 -8.35
CA LEU A 58 4.84 -1.50 -8.85
C LEU A 58 3.98 -2.07 -7.71
N LYS A 59 4.60 -2.63 -6.67
CA LYS A 59 3.90 -3.09 -5.46
C LYS A 59 3.20 -1.92 -4.76
N MET A 60 3.85 -0.77 -4.65
CA MET A 60 3.26 0.46 -4.09
C MET A 60 2.07 0.97 -4.90
N GLY A 61 2.19 0.99 -6.23
CA GLY A 61 1.09 1.31 -7.13
C GLY A 61 -0.12 0.38 -6.92
N ASN A 62 0.11 -0.93 -6.87
CA ASN A 62 -0.95 -1.91 -6.60
C ASN A 62 -1.59 -1.71 -5.23
N LEU A 63 -0.81 -1.48 -4.18
CA LEU A 63 -1.31 -1.22 -2.83
C LEU A 63 -2.24 0.01 -2.83
N ILE A 64 -1.83 1.10 -3.46
CA ILE A 64 -2.60 2.34 -3.50
C ILE A 64 -3.85 2.22 -4.37
N THR A 65 -3.79 1.47 -5.48
CA THR A 65 -4.97 1.08 -6.26
C THR A 65 -5.99 0.37 -5.38
N LEU A 66 -5.56 -0.62 -4.59
CA LEU A 66 -6.44 -1.38 -3.68
C LEU A 66 -7.01 -0.51 -2.56
N LEU A 67 -6.19 0.37 -1.96
CA LEU A 67 -6.65 1.32 -0.93
C LEU A 67 -7.71 2.29 -1.46
N ASN A 68 -7.62 2.66 -2.74
CA ASN A 68 -8.62 3.47 -3.44
C ASN A 68 -9.84 2.66 -3.94
N GLY A 69 -9.98 1.39 -3.55
CA GLY A 69 -11.11 0.54 -3.91
C GLY A 69 -11.11 0.04 -5.36
N LYS A 70 -10.02 0.25 -6.11
CA LYS A 70 -9.86 -0.23 -7.48
C LYS A 70 -9.31 -1.66 -7.48
N LYS A 71 -9.72 -2.47 -8.46
CA LYS A 71 -9.30 -3.88 -8.62
C LYS A 71 -8.27 -4.08 -9.73
N ASP A 72 -7.99 -3.04 -10.51
CA ASP A 72 -7.07 -3.08 -11.66
C ASP A 72 -5.61 -3.02 -11.17
N VAL A 73 -5.13 -4.13 -10.63
CA VAL A 73 -3.76 -4.30 -10.15
C VAL A 73 -2.94 -5.03 -11.20
N LYS A 74 -1.67 -4.63 -11.34
CA LYS A 74 -0.72 -5.27 -12.25
C LYS A 74 -0.36 -6.67 -11.72
N ASP A 75 -0.35 -7.67 -12.60
CA ASP A 75 0.21 -8.98 -12.27
C ASP A 75 1.75 -8.90 -12.23
N LEU A 76 2.32 -9.16 -11.05
CA LEU A 76 3.76 -9.10 -10.80
C LEU A 76 4.42 -10.48 -10.69
N SER A 77 3.66 -11.56 -10.93
CA SER A 77 4.13 -12.95 -10.74
C SER A 77 5.42 -13.27 -11.50
N LYS A 78 5.56 -12.75 -12.72
CA LYS A 78 6.76 -12.94 -13.57
C LYS A 78 8.00 -12.20 -13.05
N MET A 79 7.80 -11.07 -12.37
CA MET A 79 8.89 -10.24 -11.83
C MET A 79 9.30 -10.68 -10.43
N SER A 80 8.33 -11.02 -9.57
CA SER A 80 8.60 -11.39 -8.17
C SER A 80 9.11 -12.82 -8.03
N LYS A 81 8.69 -13.74 -8.92
CA LYS A 81 8.90 -15.20 -8.82
C LYS A 81 8.57 -15.76 -7.42
N THR A 82 7.74 -15.05 -6.67
CA THR A 82 7.43 -15.30 -5.26
C THR A 82 5.96 -15.03 -5.03
N ARG A 83 5.37 -15.82 -4.13
CA ARG A 83 4.04 -15.55 -3.61
C ARG A 83 4.16 -14.54 -2.46
N VAL A 84 3.44 -13.43 -2.56
CA VAL A 84 3.32 -12.47 -1.47
C VAL A 84 2.28 -13.00 -0.48
N LEU A 85 2.70 -13.15 0.78
CA LEU A 85 1.84 -13.42 1.92
C LEU A 85 1.76 -12.16 2.78
N PHE A 86 0.76 -12.08 3.65
CA PHE A 86 0.66 -10.98 4.60
C PHE A 86 0.13 -11.45 5.95
N THR A 87 0.53 -10.73 6.98
CA THR A 87 0.02 -10.87 8.34
C THR A 87 -0.43 -9.51 8.82
N VAL A 88 -1.71 -9.40 9.20
CA VAL A 88 -2.21 -8.22 9.90
C VAL A 88 -1.86 -8.39 11.37
N VAL A 89 -1.12 -7.44 11.93
CA VAL A 89 -0.78 -7.44 13.36
C VAL A 89 -2.05 -7.14 14.16
N PRO A 90 -2.36 -7.95 15.18
CA PRO A 90 -3.52 -7.74 16.06
C PRO A 90 -3.56 -6.33 16.66
N GLU A 91 -4.78 -5.77 16.82
CA GLU A 91 -4.97 -4.39 17.26
C GLU A 91 -4.42 -4.10 18.66
N ASP A 92 -4.44 -5.09 19.55
CA ASP A 92 -3.87 -5.03 20.90
C ASP A 92 -2.34 -4.86 20.89
N GLN A 93 -1.69 -5.26 19.80
CA GLN A 93 -0.23 -5.18 19.61
C GLN A 93 0.20 -4.04 18.69
N SER A 94 -0.74 -3.38 18.01
CA SER A 94 -0.45 -2.36 17.00
C SER A 94 -0.79 -0.93 17.45
N GLY A 95 -1.31 -0.76 18.67
CA GLY A 95 -1.60 0.55 19.26
C GLY A 95 -2.58 1.37 18.40
N ASP A 96 -2.21 2.62 18.10
CA ASP A 96 -3.02 3.56 17.30
C ASP A 96 -2.85 3.37 15.78
N GLN A 97 -2.30 2.24 15.33
CA GLN A 97 -2.06 1.95 13.92
C GLN A 97 -2.56 0.56 13.55
N THR A 98 -2.96 0.38 12.30
CA THR A 98 -3.03 -0.94 11.66
C THR A 98 -1.66 -1.23 11.06
N LYS A 99 -1.06 -2.36 11.42
CA LYS A 99 0.24 -2.81 10.89
C LYS A 99 0.06 -4.10 10.09
N ILE A 100 0.64 -4.15 8.90
CA ILE A 100 0.62 -5.31 8.00
C ILE A 100 2.07 -5.64 7.65
N ILE A 101 2.45 -6.90 7.88
CA ILE A 101 3.76 -7.43 7.51
C ILE A 101 3.58 -8.24 6.23
N PHE A 102 4.24 -7.81 5.16
CA PHE A 102 4.32 -8.55 3.90
C PHE A 102 5.48 -9.52 3.94
N LYS A 103 5.28 -10.73 3.43
CA LYS A 103 6.29 -11.78 3.39
C LYS A 103 6.41 -12.35 1.99
N ASP A 104 7.64 -12.62 1.58
CA ASP A 104 7.92 -13.31 0.33
C ASP A 104 8.08 -14.81 0.58
N TYR A 105 7.36 -15.62 -0.21
CA TYR A 105 7.45 -17.07 -0.18
C TYR A 105 7.91 -17.62 -1.53
N LYS A 106 9.08 -18.26 -1.54
CA LYS A 106 9.73 -18.86 -2.73
C LYS A 106 9.24 -20.28 -3.06
N GLY A 107 8.18 -20.76 -2.39
CA GLY A 107 7.64 -22.11 -2.63
C GLY A 107 8.32 -23.23 -1.84
N LYS A 108 9.42 -22.95 -1.12
CA LYS A 108 10.11 -23.89 -0.23
C LYS A 108 10.69 -23.14 0.97
N GLY A 109 10.62 -23.74 2.16
CA GLY A 109 11.21 -23.20 3.39
C GLY A 109 10.33 -22.15 4.08
N VAL A 110 10.95 -21.33 4.94
CA VAL A 110 10.26 -20.29 5.71
C VAL A 110 10.07 -19.04 4.84
N SER A 111 8.92 -18.37 4.96
CA SER A 111 8.69 -17.06 4.33
C SER A 111 9.53 -15.98 5.02
N VAL A 112 10.11 -15.07 4.26
CA VAL A 112 10.92 -13.97 4.81
C VAL A 112 10.10 -12.69 4.83
N ASP A 113 10.18 -11.93 5.92
CA ASP A 113 9.54 -10.62 6.01
C ASP A 113 10.15 -9.67 4.97
N ASN A 114 9.30 -9.18 4.06
CA ASN A 114 9.71 -8.36 2.92
C ASN A 114 9.50 -6.87 3.19
N ALA A 115 8.36 -6.51 3.78
CA ALA A 115 8.01 -5.12 4.02
C ALA A 115 7.01 -4.96 5.16
N VAL A 116 6.99 -3.78 5.75
CA VAL A 116 6.02 -3.39 6.76
C VAL A 116 5.21 -2.22 6.23
N PHE A 117 3.90 -2.34 6.28
CA PHE A 117 2.96 -1.25 6.04
C PHE A 117 2.27 -0.88 7.34
N THR A 118 2.26 0.40 7.65
CA THR A 118 1.52 0.95 8.79
C THR A 118 0.60 2.06 8.30
N ILE A 119 -0.57 2.14 8.90
CA ILE A 119 -1.53 3.22 8.66
C ILE A 119 -2.29 3.52 9.94
N ARG A 120 -2.60 4.79 10.19
CA ARG A 120 -3.32 5.23 11.39
C ARG A 120 -4.64 4.46 11.53
N LYS A 121 -4.98 4.11 12.77
CA LYS A 121 -6.25 3.45 13.11
C LYS A 121 -7.42 4.32 12.64
N GLY A 122 -8.49 3.68 12.19
CA GLY A 122 -9.67 4.36 11.66
C GLY A 122 -9.56 4.80 10.19
N VAL A 123 -8.36 4.91 9.61
CA VAL A 123 -8.20 5.33 8.20
C VAL A 123 -8.77 4.29 7.24
N LEU A 124 -8.52 3.00 7.50
CA LEU A 124 -9.08 1.91 6.70
C LEU A 124 -10.54 1.56 7.08
N HIS A 125 -11.08 2.16 8.14
CA HIS A 125 -12.44 1.90 8.59
C HIS A 125 -13.44 2.69 7.75
N ASP A 126 -13.74 2.16 6.57
CA ASP A 126 -14.94 2.51 5.84
C ASP A 126 -15.61 1.21 5.36
N LYS A 127 -16.71 0.86 6.05
CA LYS A 127 -17.75 -0.10 5.65
C LYS A 127 -17.31 -1.45 5.05
N ARG A 128 -16.57 -2.27 5.80
CA ARG A 128 -16.62 -3.73 5.59
C ARG A 128 -17.53 -4.36 6.63
N LYS A 129 -18.84 -4.23 6.41
CA LYS A 129 -19.80 -5.25 6.85
C LYS A 129 -19.45 -6.52 6.05
N PHE A 130 -18.62 -7.38 6.61
CA PHE A 130 -18.61 -8.78 6.21
C PHE A 130 -19.77 -9.41 6.97
N ILE A 131 -20.94 -9.47 6.31
CA ILE A 131 -22.00 -10.43 6.61
C ILE A 131 -21.83 -11.53 5.57
#